data_AF-A0A2J6J2N1-F1
#
_entry.id   AF-A0A2J6J2N1-F1
#
_cell.length_a   1.000
_cell.length_b   1.000
_cell.length_c   1.000
_cell.angle_alpha   90.00
_cell.angle_beta   90.00
_cell.angle_gamma   90.00
#
_symmetry.space_group_name_H-M   'P 1'
#
loop_
_entity.id
_entity.type
_entity.pdbx_description
1 polymer ?
#
loop_
_entity_poly.entity_id
_entity_poly.type
_entity_poly.pdbx_seq_one_letter_code
_entity_poly.pdbx_strand_id
1 'polypeptide(L)'
;MSAIERMSQLFRSRQSGCRACGDCCRELSWHLHASDRDLERWRRLGRDDLLARVNRLGWIWTDPLTKELLPCCPYLVKSDGGTHLCEIHEIKPDICRSYPTQDQYNLCLNGVYLGPSLLS
;
A
#
# COMPACT_ATOMS: atom_id res chain seq x y z
N MET A 1 -19.93 11.06 -32.60
CA MET A 1 -19.07 10.33 -31.63
C MET A 1 -19.55 8.90 -31.49
N SER A 2 -18.78 7.94 -31.98
CA SER A 2 -19.09 6.51 -31.97
C SER A 2 -19.00 5.92 -30.55
N ALA A 3 -19.64 4.77 -30.32
CA ALA A 3 -19.52 4.02 -29.07
C ALA A 3 -18.05 3.68 -28.74
N ILE A 4 -17.23 3.48 -29.77
CA ILE A 4 -15.78 3.23 -29.68
C ILE A 4 -15.05 4.47 -29.14
N GLU A 5 -15.41 5.67 -29.60
CA GLU A 5 -14.84 6.93 -29.11
C GLU A 5 -15.23 7.20 -27.64
N ARG A 6 -16.46 6.84 -27.24
CA ARG A 6 -16.91 6.92 -25.84
C ARG A 6 -16.18 5.92 -24.93
N MET A 7 -15.98 4.68 -25.38
CA MET A 7 -15.15 3.68 -24.68
C MET A 7 -13.70 4.16 -24.55
N SER A 8 -13.13 4.74 -25.60
CA SER A 8 -11.76 5.28 -25.59
C SER A 8 -11.62 6.52 -24.69
N GLN A 9 -12.71 7.22 -24.38
CA GLN A 9 -12.75 8.29 -23.38
C GLN A 9 -12.94 7.76 -21.95
N LEU A 10 -13.67 6.65 -21.75
CA LEU A 10 -13.79 5.97 -20.46
C LEU A 10 -12.44 5.41 -19.95
N PHE A 11 -11.54 5.00 -20.85
CA PHE A 11 -10.17 4.57 -20.50
C PHE A 11 -9.15 5.72 -20.43
N ARG A 12 -9.59 6.97 -20.53
CA ARG A 12 -8.68 8.12 -20.59
C ARG A 12 -8.37 8.67 -19.19
N SER A 13 -7.44 8.05 -18.48
CA SER A 13 -6.45 8.82 -17.69
C SER A 13 -5.13 8.04 -17.60
N ARG A 14 -4.19 8.41 -18.49
CA ARG A 14 -2.79 7.97 -18.46
C ARG A 14 -2.07 8.63 -17.30
N GLN A 15 -2.18 8.06 -16.11
CA GLN A 15 -1.11 8.12 -15.13
C GLN A 15 -0.82 6.68 -14.73
N SER A 16 0.20 6.09 -15.35
CA SER A 16 0.78 4.84 -14.85
C SER A 16 1.66 5.22 -13.66
N GLY A 17 1.20 4.95 -12.44
CA GLY A 17 1.99 5.20 -11.23
C GLY A 17 1.17 5.52 -10.00
N CYS A 18 1.77 5.30 -8.83
CA CYS A 18 1.18 5.71 -7.57
C CYS A 18 1.03 7.23 -7.52
N ARG A 19 -0.17 7.74 -7.25
CA ARG A 19 -0.44 9.17 -7.08
C ARG A 19 -0.02 9.74 -5.72
N ALA A 20 0.57 8.91 -4.87
CA ALA A 20 0.86 9.27 -3.47
C ALA A 20 -0.40 9.82 -2.75
N CYS A 21 -1.59 9.30 -3.06
CA CYS A 21 -2.84 9.77 -2.45
C CYS A 21 -3.01 9.27 -1.00
N GLY A 22 -2.38 8.14 -0.64
CA GLY A 22 -2.49 7.54 0.69
C GLY A 22 -3.73 6.67 0.92
N ASP A 23 -4.62 6.49 -0.08
CA ASP A 23 -5.88 5.76 0.12
C ASP A 23 -5.65 4.28 0.48
N CYS A 24 -4.65 3.63 -0.10
CA CYS A 24 -4.30 2.26 0.31
C CYS A 24 -3.91 2.19 1.79
N CYS A 25 -3.28 3.23 2.33
CA CYS A 25 -2.94 3.31 3.76
C CYS A 25 -4.12 3.69 4.66
N ARG A 26 -5.17 4.32 4.14
CA ARG A 26 -6.38 4.63 4.93
C ARG A 26 -7.36 3.48 4.93
N GLU A 27 -7.59 2.90 3.76
CA GLU A 27 -8.66 1.92 3.56
C GLU A 27 -8.21 0.48 3.84
N LEU A 28 -6.94 0.13 3.59
CA LEU A 28 -6.49 -1.27 3.63
C LEU A 28 -5.68 -1.64 4.87
N SER A 29 -5.32 -0.66 5.71
CA SER A 29 -4.39 -0.88 6.83
C SER A 29 -4.82 -1.93 7.86
N TRP A 30 -6.10 -2.21 7.95
CA TRP A 30 -6.70 -3.10 8.94
C TRP A 30 -6.61 -4.58 8.57
N HIS A 31 -6.31 -4.91 7.30
CA HIS A 31 -6.38 -6.27 6.76
C HIS A 31 -5.03 -6.77 6.22
N LEU A 32 -3.93 -6.36 6.84
CA LEU A 32 -2.59 -6.67 6.37
C LEU A 32 -1.85 -7.62 7.33
N HIS A 33 -1.14 -8.58 6.75
CA HIS A 33 -0.21 -9.45 7.48
C HIS A 33 1.23 -9.18 7.05
N ALA A 34 2.16 -9.26 8.00
CA ALA A 34 3.58 -9.36 7.69
C ALA A 34 3.88 -10.77 7.14
N SER A 35 4.70 -10.84 6.08
CA SER A 35 5.27 -12.11 5.66
C SER A 35 6.41 -12.53 6.61
N ASP A 36 6.79 -13.81 6.62
CA ASP A 36 8.00 -14.24 7.35
C ASP A 36 9.26 -13.50 6.88
N ARG A 37 9.31 -13.17 5.57
CA ARG A 37 10.38 -12.37 4.96
C ARG A 37 10.40 -10.93 5.50
N ASP A 38 9.24 -10.33 5.76
CA ASP A 38 9.13 -9.03 6.41
C ASP A 38 9.74 -9.08 7.81
N LEU A 39 9.32 -10.07 8.62
CA LEU A 39 9.79 -10.23 9.99
C LEU A 39 11.30 -10.47 10.05
N GLU A 40 11.83 -11.33 9.19
CA GLU A 40 13.28 -11.58 9.10
C GLU A 40 14.05 -10.32 8.68
N ARG A 41 13.57 -9.62 7.65
CA ARG A 41 14.19 -8.37 7.17
C ARG A 41 14.21 -7.31 8.26
N TRP A 42 13.11 -7.11 8.98
CA TRP A 42 13.03 -6.10 10.04
C TRP A 42 13.92 -6.44 11.24
N ARG A 43 14.00 -7.72 11.64
CA ARG A 43 14.95 -8.18 12.68
C ARG A 43 16.39 -7.91 12.28
N ARG A 44 16.78 -8.28 11.07
CA ARG A 44 18.15 -8.07 10.57
C ARG A 44 18.54 -6.59 10.52
N LEU A 45 17.58 -5.70 10.25
CA LEU A 45 17.79 -4.25 10.19
C LEU A 45 17.61 -3.54 11.55
N GLY A 46 17.35 -4.27 12.64
CA GLY A 46 17.13 -3.68 13.97
C GLY A 46 15.89 -2.79 14.04
N ARG A 47 14.86 -3.08 13.23
CA ARG A 47 13.61 -2.29 13.17
C ARG A 47 12.59 -2.81 14.18
N ASP A 48 12.95 -2.70 15.46
CA ASP A 48 12.10 -3.10 16.57
C ASP A 48 10.79 -2.29 16.62
N ASP A 49 10.80 -1.06 16.09
CA ASP A 49 9.60 -0.24 15.93
C ASP A 49 8.57 -0.88 14.99
N LEU A 50 9.01 -1.58 13.94
CA LEU A 50 8.12 -2.32 13.03
C LEU A 50 7.67 -3.64 13.65
N LEU A 51 8.60 -4.37 14.26
CA LEU A 51 8.31 -5.64 14.94
C LEU A 51 7.31 -5.46 16.07
N ALA A 52 7.40 -4.35 16.82
CA ALA A 52 6.47 -4.03 17.89
C ALA A 52 5.02 -3.87 17.39
N ARG A 53 4.80 -3.57 16.12
CA ARG A 53 3.48 -3.36 15.51
C ARG A 53 2.90 -4.61 14.86
N VAL A 54 3.51 -5.77 15.06
CA VAL A 54 3.02 -7.08 14.65
C VAL A 54 2.39 -7.76 15.87
N ASN A 55 1.14 -8.24 15.76
CA ASN A 55 0.55 -9.05 16.82
C ASN A 55 0.89 -10.54 16.66
N ARG A 56 0.45 -11.38 17.62
CA ARG A 56 0.76 -12.81 17.65
C ARG A 56 0.19 -13.60 16.46
N LEU A 57 -0.78 -13.05 15.74
CA LEU A 57 -1.38 -13.66 14.55
C LEU A 57 -0.74 -13.14 13.24
N GLY A 58 0.27 -12.28 13.34
CA GLY A 58 0.97 -11.70 12.19
C GLY A 58 0.28 -10.48 11.57
N TRP A 59 -0.82 -9.99 12.14
CA TRP A 59 -1.45 -8.75 11.67
C TRP A 59 -0.53 -7.58 11.93
N ILE A 60 -0.48 -6.67 10.96
CA ILE A 60 0.31 -5.45 11.06
C ILE A 60 -0.53 -4.20 11.16
N TRP A 61 0.18 -3.20 11.68
CA TRP A 61 -0.28 -1.92 12.16
C TRP A 61 -1.13 -2.07 13.41
N THR A 62 -0.54 -2.70 14.41
CA THR A 62 -1.11 -2.71 15.76
C THR A 62 -0.47 -1.66 16.67
N ASP A 63 -1.21 -1.26 17.70
CA ASP A 63 -0.65 -0.52 18.82
C ASP A 63 0.45 -1.37 19.49
N PRO A 64 1.65 -0.83 19.71
CA PRO A 64 2.78 -1.62 20.21
C PRO A 64 2.58 -2.12 21.64
N LEU A 65 1.70 -1.50 22.44
CA LEU A 65 1.39 -1.88 23.81
C LEU A 65 0.16 -2.80 23.87
N THR A 66 -0.98 -2.37 23.33
CA THR A 66 -2.25 -3.11 23.46
C THR A 66 -2.38 -4.23 22.43
N LYS A 67 -1.62 -4.17 21.33
CA LYS A 67 -1.71 -5.07 20.17
C LYS A 67 -3.04 -5.02 19.42
N GLU A 68 -3.85 -3.99 19.67
CA GLU A 68 -5.07 -3.72 18.91
C GLU A 68 -4.74 -3.17 17.53
N LEU A 69 -5.57 -3.47 16.53
CA LEU A 69 -5.42 -2.95 15.18
C LEU A 69 -5.63 -1.43 15.16
N LEU A 70 -4.72 -0.72 14.51
CA LEU A 70 -4.83 0.71 14.32
C LEU A 70 -5.75 1.04 13.15
N PRO A 71 -6.45 2.18 13.24
CA PRO A 71 -7.38 2.57 12.21
C PRO A 71 -6.78 3.07 10.90
N CYS A 72 -5.48 3.32 10.92
CA CYS A 72 -4.73 3.82 9.78
C CYS A 72 -3.29 3.34 9.92
N CYS A 73 -2.58 3.29 8.79
CA CYS A 73 -1.15 3.00 8.80
C CYS A 73 -0.43 4.07 9.63
N PRO A 74 0.34 3.69 10.66
CA PRO A 74 1.05 4.65 11.53
C PRO A 74 2.21 5.34 10.82
N TYR A 75 2.58 4.89 9.61
CA TYR A 75 3.67 5.43 8.80
C TYR A 75 3.17 6.29 7.64
N LEU A 76 1.87 6.63 7.61
CA LEU A 76 1.28 7.53 6.63
C LEU A 76 1.50 8.98 7.08
N VAL A 77 2.31 9.72 6.34
CA VAL A 77 2.60 11.14 6.62
C VAL A 77 2.08 12.02 5.49
N LYS A 78 1.44 13.14 5.86
CA LYS A 78 1.03 14.16 4.90
C LYS A 78 2.23 15.05 4.57
N SER A 79 2.49 15.26 3.28
CA SER A 79 3.52 16.18 2.79
C SER A 79 2.96 17.57 2.49
N ASP A 80 3.85 18.56 2.43
CA ASP A 80 3.55 19.89 1.94
C ASP A 80 3.19 19.81 0.45
N GLY A 81 1.95 20.12 0.11
CA GLY A 81 1.39 19.95 -1.24
C GLY A 81 0.29 18.91 -1.36
N GLY A 82 -0.12 18.27 -0.25
CA GLY A 82 -1.32 17.42 -0.20
C GLY A 82 -1.12 15.98 -0.64
N THR A 83 0.09 15.59 -1.00
CA THR A 83 0.45 14.17 -1.21
C THR A 83 0.79 13.50 0.12
N HIS A 84 0.82 12.17 0.10
CA HIS A 84 1.11 11.34 1.27
C HIS A 84 2.35 10.50 1.03
N LEU A 85 3.23 10.49 2.02
CA LEU A 85 4.46 9.73 2.05
C LEU A 85 4.32 8.55 3.01
N CYS A 86 5.06 7.49 2.72
CA CYS A 86 5.24 6.40 3.65
C CYS A 86 6.63 6.54 4.26
N GLU A 87 6.71 6.78 5.56
CA GLU A 87 8.00 6.98 6.26
C GLU A 87 8.92 5.75 6.18
N ILE A 88 8.35 4.58 5.94
CA ILE A 88 9.09 3.32 5.79
C ILE A 88 9.17 2.86 4.34
N HIS A 89 9.13 3.78 3.35
CA HIS A 89 9.00 3.45 1.93
C HIS A 89 9.93 2.32 1.46
N GLU A 90 11.21 2.41 1.78
CA GLU A 90 12.23 1.43 1.36
C GLU A 90 12.02 0.04 1.98
N ILE A 91 11.48 0.00 3.19
CA ILE A 91 11.37 -1.21 4.00
C ILE A 91 9.92 -1.59 4.33
N LYS A 92 8.96 -1.11 3.52
CA LYS A 92 7.56 -1.50 3.55
C LYS A 92 7.38 -3.02 3.74
N PRO A 93 6.25 -3.50 4.26
CA PRO A 93 5.94 -4.92 4.18
C PRO A 93 5.69 -5.32 2.73
N ASP A 94 5.90 -6.59 2.41
CA ASP A 94 5.75 -7.11 1.05
C ASP A 94 4.33 -6.88 0.51
N ILE A 95 3.30 -7.05 1.36
CA ILE A 95 1.90 -6.79 1.00
C ILE A 95 1.66 -5.34 0.54
N CYS A 96 2.37 -4.36 1.12
CA CYS A 96 2.27 -2.96 0.69
C CYS A 96 3.05 -2.69 -0.60
N ARG A 97 4.15 -3.41 -0.86
CA ARG A 97 4.91 -3.27 -2.12
C ARG A 97 4.17 -3.89 -3.30
N SER A 98 3.48 -5.00 -3.06
CA SER A 98 2.73 -5.73 -4.08
C SER A 98 1.38 -5.11 -4.42
N TYR A 99 0.99 -4.02 -3.74
CA TYR A 99 -0.27 -3.34 -4.00
C TYR A 99 -0.21 -2.49 -5.28
N PRO A 100 -1.26 -2.51 -6.13
CA PRO A 100 -2.40 -3.41 -6.11
C PRO A 100 -2.04 -4.83 -6.59
N THR A 101 -2.64 -5.84 -5.97
CA THR A 101 -2.44 -7.26 -6.32
C THR A 101 -3.39 -7.70 -7.43
N GLN A 102 -3.22 -8.95 -7.89
CA GLN A 102 -4.14 -9.59 -8.83
C GLN A 102 -5.57 -9.71 -8.29
N ASP A 103 -5.74 -9.81 -6.95
CA ASP A 103 -7.07 -9.87 -6.33
C ASP A 103 -7.85 -8.57 -6.54
N GLN A 104 -7.14 -7.45 -6.74
CA GLN A 104 -7.74 -6.17 -7.14
C GLN A 104 -7.66 -5.93 -8.66
N TYR A 105 -7.41 -6.96 -9.47
CA TYR A 105 -7.21 -6.86 -10.92
C TYR A 105 -6.10 -5.86 -11.31
N ASN A 106 -5.10 -5.67 -10.43
CA ASN A 106 -4.06 -4.63 -10.51
C ASN A 106 -4.61 -3.19 -10.63
N LEU A 107 -5.83 -2.95 -10.12
CA LEU A 107 -6.45 -1.64 -10.03
C LEU A 107 -6.26 -1.07 -8.63
N CYS A 108 -5.69 0.13 -8.54
CA CYS A 108 -5.64 0.84 -7.27
C CYS A 108 -7.03 1.43 -6.93
N LEU A 109 -7.23 1.84 -5.68
CA LEU A 109 -8.49 2.43 -5.19
C LEU A 109 -8.93 3.69 -5.95
N ASN A 110 -8.01 4.36 -6.65
CA ASN A 110 -8.30 5.52 -7.50
C ASN A 110 -8.57 5.15 -8.97
N GLY A 111 -8.80 3.86 -9.27
CA GLY A 111 -9.06 3.37 -10.62
C GLY A 111 -7.84 3.41 -11.54
N VAL A 112 -6.63 3.53 -11.00
CA VAL A 112 -5.38 3.50 -11.78
C VAL A 112 -4.91 2.06 -11.90
N TYR A 113 -4.71 1.60 -13.14
CA TYR A 113 -4.06 0.31 -13.41
C TYR A 113 -2.54 0.42 -13.17
N LEU A 114 -2.04 -0.40 -12.25
CA LEU A 114 -0.63 -0.51 -11.90
C LEU A 114 -0.14 -1.94 -12.14
N GLY A 115 -0.38 -2.46 -13.35
CA GLY A 115 0.16 -3.76 -13.76
C GLY A 115 1.63 -3.69 -14.16
N PRO A 116 2.27 -4.85 -14.37
CA PRO A 116 3.61 -4.91 -14.93
C PRO A 116 3.63 -4.12 -16.24
N SER A 117 4.63 -3.26 -16.41
CA SER A 117 4.81 -2.49 -17.63
C SER A 117 4.81 -3.45 -18.82
N LEU A 118 3.83 -3.33 -19.73
CA LEU A 118 3.81 -4.07 -21.01
C LEU A 118 4.93 -3.62 -21.96
N LEU A 119 5.95 -2.93 -21.45
CA LEU A 119 7.11 -2.45 -22.16
C LEU A 119 8.35 -2.99 -21.44
N SER A 120 8.75 -4.18 -21.86
CA SER A 120 10.10 -4.74 -21.75
C SER A 120 10.56 -5.09 -23.15
#